data_AF-A0AA88AQX3-F1
#
_entry.id   AF-A0AA88AQX3-F1
#
_cell.length_a   1.000
_cell.length_b   1.000
_cell.length_c   1.000
_cell.angle_alpha   90.00
_cell.angle_beta   90.00
_cell.angle_gamma   90.00
#
_symmetry.space_group_name_H-M   'P 1'
#
loop_
_entity.id
_entity.type
_entity.pdbx_description
1 polymer ?
#
loop_
_entity_poly.entity_id
_entity_poly.type
_entity_poly.pdbx_seq_one_letter_code
_entity_poly.pdbx_strand_id
1 'polypeptide(L)'
;MSAMHQDESPDLKVVASKLKDILEISSTSLEMRKVIVELCDIVATRGARLSAAGILALHEVQHLHGEYPQGIVGEEVAGNILIEHSNDGSGIGAAFLAASHSQYLGVEES
;
A
#
# COMPACT_ATOMS: atom_id res chain seq x y z
N MET A 1 -0.38 5.99 -8.39
CA MET A 1 -1.57 5.55 -9.15
C MET A 1 -1.16 4.52 -10.18
N SER A 2 -1.99 3.51 -10.42
CA SER A 2 -1.71 2.45 -11.41
C SER A 2 -1.90 2.98 -12.84
N ALA A 3 -1.25 2.33 -13.82
CA ALA A 3 -1.46 2.60 -15.25
C ALA A 3 -2.94 2.51 -15.68
N MET A 4 -3.75 1.70 -14.99
CA MET A 4 -5.20 1.61 -15.23
C MET A 4 -5.98 2.80 -14.67
N HIS A 5 -5.55 3.37 -13.54
CA HIS A 5 -6.20 4.55 -12.95
C HIS A 5 -5.81 5.86 -13.66
N GLN A 6 -4.70 5.85 -14.41
CA GLN A 6 -4.22 6.99 -15.19
C GLN A 6 -4.74 7.00 -16.63
N ASP A 7 -5.58 6.02 -17.00
CA ASP A 7 -6.14 5.94 -18.35
C ASP A 7 -7.35 6.86 -18.49
N GLU A 8 -7.09 8.10 -18.91
CA GLU A 8 -8.14 9.09 -19.19
C GLU A 8 -8.63 9.04 -20.64
N SER A 9 -8.23 8.02 -21.42
CA SER A 9 -8.67 7.93 -22.81
C SER A 9 -10.16 7.57 -22.88
N PRO A 10 -10.93 8.18 -23.81
CA PRO A 10 -12.39 7.96 -23.89
C PRO A 10 -12.75 6.48 -24.19
N ASP A 11 -11.81 5.74 -24.77
CA ASP A 11 -11.93 4.33 -25.11
C ASP A 11 -11.25 3.39 -24.10
N LEU A 12 -10.57 3.88 -23.06
CA LEU A 12 -9.80 3.08 -22.09
C LEU A 12 -8.78 2.15 -22.75
N LYS A 13 -7.92 2.72 -23.61
CA LYS A 13 -6.97 1.96 -24.45
C LYS A 13 -5.86 1.29 -23.63
N VAL A 14 -5.42 1.93 -22.55
CA VAL A 14 -4.38 1.38 -21.66
C VAL A 14 -4.97 0.20 -20.90
N VAL A 15 -6.19 0.33 -20.38
CA VAL A 15 -6.94 -0.78 -19.76
C VAL A 15 -7.06 -1.95 -20.75
N ALA A 16 -7.46 -1.68 -21.99
CA ALA A 16 -7.56 -2.71 -23.03
C ALA A 16 -6.23 -3.43 -23.28
N SER A 17 -5.13 -2.68 -23.38
CA SER A 17 -3.79 -3.25 -23.56
C SER A 17 -3.37 -4.12 -22.37
N LYS A 18 -3.62 -3.67 -21.13
CA LYS A 18 -3.28 -4.44 -19.92
C LYS A 18 -4.08 -5.72 -19.80
N LEU A 19 -5.36 -5.70 -20.15
CA LEU A 19 -6.19 -6.91 -20.19
C LEU A 19 -5.68 -7.92 -21.22
N LYS A 20 -5.24 -7.44 -22.38
CA LYS A 20 -4.65 -8.31 -23.41
C LYS A 20 -3.28 -8.85 -23.00
N ASP A 21 -2.39 -7.98 -22.53
CA ASP A 21 -0.99 -8.34 -22.29
C ASP A 21 -0.81 -9.21 -21.04
N ILE A 22 -1.67 -9.05 -20.03
CA ILE A 22 -1.55 -9.75 -18.74
C ILE A 22 -2.52 -10.93 -18.64
N LEU A 23 -3.75 -10.76 -19.12
CA LEU A 23 -4.82 -11.77 -18.97
C LEU A 23 -5.16 -12.48 -20.28
N GLU A 24 -4.51 -12.11 -21.39
CA GLU A 24 -4.78 -12.64 -22.74
C GLU A 24 -6.23 -12.43 -23.22
N ILE A 25 -6.95 -11.49 -22.61
CA ILE A 25 -8.32 -11.16 -23.00
C ILE A 25 -8.29 -10.13 -24.13
N SER A 26 -8.72 -10.55 -25.32
CA SER A 26 -8.84 -9.70 -26.50
C SER A 26 -10.30 -9.31 -26.79
N SER A 27 -10.50 -8.25 -27.57
CA SER A 27 -11.83 -7.82 -28.05
C SER A 27 -12.81 -7.38 -26.95
N THR A 28 -12.34 -6.65 -25.93
CA THR A 28 -13.16 -6.10 -24.85
C THR A 28 -14.00 -4.90 -25.33
N SER A 29 -15.28 -4.86 -24.96
CA SER A 29 -16.13 -3.68 -25.19
C SER A 29 -15.78 -2.53 -24.24
N LEU A 30 -16.19 -1.30 -24.59
CA LEU A 30 -15.99 -0.14 -23.72
C LEU A 30 -16.69 -0.32 -22.36
N GLU A 31 -17.90 -0.87 -22.35
CA GLU A 31 -18.66 -1.14 -21.13
C GLU A 31 -17.94 -2.14 -20.22
N MET A 32 -17.36 -3.20 -20.79
CA MET A 32 -16.55 -4.14 -20.01
C MET A 32 -15.33 -3.47 -19.37
N ARG A 33 -14.65 -2.59 -20.12
CA ARG A 33 -13.47 -1.87 -19.60
C ARG A 33 -13.84 -0.90 -18.48
N LYS A 34 -14.99 -0.23 -18.54
CA LYS A 34 -15.49 0.63 -17.46
C LYS A 34 -15.76 -0.15 -16.18
N VAL A 35 -16.45 -1.30 -16.29
CA VAL A 35 -16.72 -2.20 -15.14
C VAL A 35 -15.42 -2.66 -14.49
N ILE A 36 -14.39 -2.95 -15.29
CA ILE A 36 -13.08 -3.37 -14.78
C ILE A 36 -12.39 -2.25 -14.02
N VAL A 37 -12.43 -1.01 -14.51
CA VAL A 37 -11.87 0.15 -13.79
C VAL A 37 -12.58 0.34 -12.46
N GLU A 38 -13.91 0.32 -12.44
CA GLU A 38 -14.71 0.43 -11.21
C GLU A 38 -14.38 -0.70 -10.21
N LEU A 39 -14.22 -1.92 -10.70
CA LEU A 39 -13.82 -3.05 -9.86
C LEU A 39 -12.42 -2.86 -9.26
N CYS A 40 -11.46 -2.36 -10.05
CA CYS A 40 -10.13 -2.02 -9.55
C CYS A 40 -10.19 -0.95 -8.46
N ASP A 41 -11.01 0.10 -8.62
CA ASP A 41 -11.18 1.16 -7.63
C ASP A 41 -11.77 0.62 -6.31
N ILE A 42 -12.79 -0.24 -6.40
CA ILE A 42 -13.40 -0.89 -5.23
C ILE A 42 -12.36 -1.74 -4.49
N VAL A 43 -11.59 -2.55 -5.21
CA VAL A 43 -10.56 -3.42 -4.64
C VAL A 43 -9.45 -2.58 -3.99
N ALA A 44 -8.95 -1.55 -4.68
CA ALA A 44 -7.91 -0.66 -4.17
C ALA A 44 -8.38 0.08 -2.90
N THR A 45 -9.60 0.61 -2.91
CA THR A 45 -10.18 1.32 -1.76
C THR A 45 -10.36 0.40 -0.55
N ARG A 46 -10.83 -0.84 -0.77
CA ARG A 46 -10.94 -1.84 0.31
C ARG A 46 -9.58 -2.23 0.86
N GLY A 47 -8.61 -2.48 -0.01
CA GLY A 47 -7.23 -2.79 0.37
C GLY A 47 -6.61 -1.67 1.21
N ALA A 48 -6.74 -0.42 0.76
CA ALA A 48 -6.25 0.76 1.48
C ALA A 48 -6.87 0.89 2.88
N ARG A 49 -8.19 0.70 3.01
CA ARG A 49 -8.88 0.72 4.32
C ARG A 49 -8.38 -0.39 5.25
N LEU A 50 -8.15 -1.59 4.73
CA LEU A 50 -7.63 -2.70 5.52
C LEU A 50 -6.18 -2.45 5.97
N SER A 51 -5.32 -1.95 5.09
CA SER A 51 -3.95 -1.56 5.43
C SER A 51 -3.93 -0.46 6.49
N ALA A 52 -4.79 0.56 6.36
CA ALA A 52 -4.93 1.62 7.35
C ALA A 52 -5.36 1.08 8.72
N ALA A 53 -6.35 0.17 8.75
CA ALA A 53 -6.76 -0.49 9.98
C ALA A 53 -5.61 -1.30 10.63
N GLY A 54 -4.76 -1.94 9.84
CA GLY A 54 -3.58 -2.65 10.33
C GLY A 54 -2.52 -1.73 10.95
N ILE A 55 -2.25 -0.58 10.31
CA ILE A 55 -1.33 0.44 10.85
C ILE A 55 -1.88 1.00 12.17
N LEU A 56 -3.18 1.32 12.21
CA LEU A 56 -3.85 1.78 13.42
C LEU A 56 -3.77 0.73 14.53
N ALA A 57 -4.01 -0.55 14.23
CA ALA A 57 -3.90 -1.61 15.23
C ALA A 57 -2.50 -1.68 15.87
N LEU A 58 -1.42 -1.40 15.12
CA LEU A 58 -0.08 -1.30 15.69
C LEU A 58 0.09 -0.07 16.59
N HIS A 59 -0.47 1.08 16.20
CA HIS A 59 -0.47 2.29 17.03
C HIS A 59 -1.24 2.06 18.34
N GLU A 60 -2.37 1.36 18.28
CA GLU A 60 -3.21 1.01 19.43
C GLU A 60 -2.57 -0.01 20.37
N VAL A 61 -1.68 -0.90 19.89
CA VAL A 61 -0.91 -1.79 20.77
C VAL A 61 -0.08 -0.99 21.80
N GLN A 62 0.22 0.28 21.52
CA GLN A 62 0.88 1.17 22.48
C GLN A 62 -0.09 1.94 23.39
N HIS A 63 -1.40 1.97 23.11
CA HIS A 63 -2.41 2.75 23.83
C HIS A 63 -3.64 1.89 24.17
N LEU A 64 -3.52 1.01 25.17
CA LEU A 64 -4.65 0.25 25.72
C LEU A 64 -5.61 1.13 26.54
N HIS A 65 -6.33 2.10 25.98
CA HIS A 65 -7.51 2.72 26.64
C HIS A 65 -8.37 3.55 25.64
N GLY A 66 -9.52 3.03 25.18
CA GLY A 66 -10.59 3.88 24.59
C GLY A 66 -11.52 3.21 23.57
N GLU A 67 -12.84 3.36 23.73
CA GLU A 67 -13.91 2.83 22.86
C GLU A 67 -13.92 3.44 21.44
N TYR A 68 -14.28 2.62 20.43
CA TYR A 68 -14.49 3.06 19.04
C TYR A 68 -15.96 2.94 18.60
N PRO A 69 -16.69 4.05 18.40
CA PRO A 69 -17.98 4.02 17.71
C PRO A 69 -17.84 4.32 16.21
N GLN A 70 -18.25 3.34 15.39
CA GLN A 70 -18.83 3.44 14.03
C GLN A 70 -18.11 4.30 12.97
N GLY A 71 -17.22 3.65 12.22
CA GLY A 71 -16.58 4.17 11.01
C GLY A 71 -15.08 3.90 11.08
N ILE A 72 -14.52 3.14 10.13
CA ILE A 72 -13.20 2.47 10.27
C ILE A 72 -11.98 3.42 10.34
N VAL A 73 -12.19 4.72 10.47
CA VAL A 73 -11.20 5.75 10.77
C VAL A 73 -11.95 6.91 11.43
N GLY A 74 -11.71 7.19 12.71
CA GLY A 74 -12.07 8.50 13.26
C GLY A 74 -11.13 9.55 12.66
N GLU A 75 -11.68 10.64 12.12
CA GLU A 75 -10.92 11.71 11.45
C GLU A 75 -9.77 12.25 12.33
N GLU A 76 -9.96 12.22 13.65
CA GLU A 76 -8.98 12.64 14.64
C GLU A 76 -7.68 11.81 14.65
N VAL A 77 -7.77 10.48 14.50
CA VAL A 77 -6.56 9.61 14.53
C VAL A 77 -5.83 9.65 13.19
N ALA A 78 -6.57 9.73 12.07
CA ALA A 78 -5.96 9.82 10.75
C ALA A 78 -5.18 11.12 10.52
N GLY A 79 -5.58 12.23 11.12
CA GLY A 79 -4.87 13.51 11.02
C GLY A 79 -3.45 13.48 11.61
N ASN A 80 -3.14 12.52 12.48
CA ASN A 80 -1.86 12.42 13.18
C ASN A 80 -0.91 11.36 12.58
N ILE A 81 -1.33 10.65 11.54
CA ILE A 81 -0.51 9.61 10.89
C ILE A 81 0.10 10.18 9.61
N LEU A 82 1.43 10.31 9.59
CA LEU A 82 2.18 10.69 8.39
C LEU A 82 2.68 9.44 7.65
N ILE A 83 2.29 9.28 6.39
CA ILE A 83 2.82 8.23 5.51
C ILE A 83 3.93 8.82 4.65
N GLU A 84 5.16 8.38 4.87
CA GLU A 84 6.32 8.77 4.07
C GLU A 84 6.80 7.62 3.17
N HIS A 85 7.43 7.97 2.05
CA HIS A 85 8.04 6.98 1.18
C HIS A 85 9.30 6.40 1.85
N SER A 86 9.27 5.11 2.19
CA SER A 86 10.46 4.39 2.63
C SER A 86 11.33 4.04 1.43
N ASN A 87 12.66 4.15 1.56
CA ASN A 87 13.59 3.70 0.51
C ASN A 87 13.64 2.16 0.48
N ASP A 88 14.61 1.56 1.17
CA ASP A 88 14.92 0.14 1.04
C ASP A 88 14.83 -0.57 2.40
N GLY A 89 13.61 -0.84 2.85
CA GLY A 89 13.37 -1.50 4.14
C GLY A 89 14.02 -2.90 4.23
N SER A 90 14.08 -3.66 3.13
CA SER A 90 14.66 -5.00 3.10
C SER A 90 16.19 -5.01 3.10
N GLY A 91 16.83 -4.09 2.38
CA GLY A 91 18.29 -4.00 2.31
C GLY A 91 18.89 -3.25 3.48
N ILE A 92 18.53 -1.97 3.61
CA ILE A 92 19.06 -1.09 4.67
C ILE A 92 18.60 -1.60 6.05
N GLY A 93 17.35 -2.02 6.18
CA GLY A 93 16.83 -2.56 7.45
C GLY A 93 17.57 -3.83 7.89
N ALA A 94 17.85 -4.77 6.97
CA ALA A 94 18.62 -5.97 7.28
C ALA A 94 20.06 -5.64 7.69
N ALA A 95 20.71 -4.69 7.01
CA ALA A 95 22.06 -4.24 7.36
C ALA A 95 22.11 -3.59 8.76
N PHE A 96 21.13 -2.74 9.10
CA PHE A 96 21.06 -2.08 10.41
C PHE A 96 20.78 -3.08 11.54
N LEU A 97 19.94 -4.08 11.27
CA LEU A 97 19.66 -5.16 12.21
C LEU A 97 20.91 -6.03 12.47
N ALA A 98 21.64 -6.37 11.41
CA ALA A 98 22.91 -7.08 11.52
C ALA A 98 23.96 -6.27 12.29
N ALA A 99 24.05 -4.95 12.03
CA ALA A 99 24.94 -4.05 12.77
C ALA A 99 24.57 -3.94 14.26
N SER A 100 23.28 -3.86 14.59
CA SER A 100 22.78 -3.81 15.98
C SER A 100 23.14 -5.07 16.77
N HIS A 101 23.29 -6.20 16.09
CA HIS A 101 23.73 -7.47 16.65
C HIS A 101 25.23 -7.76 16.46
N SER A 102 25.99 -6.85 15.87
CA SER A 102 27.43 -7.02 15.69
C SER A 102 28.16 -6.76 17.01
N GLN A 103 29.00 -7.70 17.43
CA GLN A 103 29.87 -7.52 18.59
C GLN A 103 31.12 -6.75 18.16
N TYR A 104 31.52 -5.77 18.95
CA TYR A 104 32.81 -5.11 18.77
C TYR A 104 33.92 -6.11 19.09
N LEU A 105 34.66 -6.57 18.08
CA LEU A 105 35.97 -7.18 18.31
C LEU A 105 36.89 -6.04 18.74
N GLY A 106 37.22 -5.99 20.03
CA GLY A 106 38.19 -5.03 20.55
C GLY A 106 39.48 -5.14 19.73
N VAL A 107 39.84 -4.07 19.04
CA VAL A 107 41.17 -3.93 18.47
C VAL A 107 42.08 -3.66 19.65
N GLU A 108 42.88 -4.66 20.04
CA GLU A 108 44.00 -4.38 20.93
C GLU A 108 44.96 -3.46 20.15
N GLU A 109 44.99 -2.18 20.54
CA GLU A 109 46.03 -1.24 20.11
C GLU A 109 47.38 -1.79 20.58
N SER A 110 48.23 -2.15 19.62
CA SER A 110 49.61 -2.57 19.85
C SER A 110 50.57 -1.39 19.91
#